data_AF-X1H6A8-F1
#
_entry.id   AF-X1H6A8-F1
#
_cell.length_a   1.000
_cell.length_b   1.000
_cell.length_c   1.000
_cell.angle_alpha   90.00
_cell.angle_beta   90.00
_cell.angle_gamma   90.00
#
_symmetry.space_group_name_H-M   'P 1'
#
loop_
_entity.id
_entity.type
_entity.pdbx_description
1 polymer ?
#
loop_
_entity_poly.entity_id
_entity_poly.type
_entity_poly.pdbx_seq_one_letter_code
_entity_poly.pdbx_strand_id
1 'polypeptide(L)'
;AMQMTGKLSAKKIPNGGVEIDLGVISNNCVTDAGVAYLVDSFQDSSSGTGDPMDLFYWHGYGTSSGAETTGDTALTTEIGTRSSGTQIEGATANIYRTVATRTATGTHAIKEHGLFSSSDSDTLWDRSVFDVINVSSGDSIEFTYELTVTPGG
;
A
#
# COMPACT_ATOMS: atom_id res chain seq x y z
N ALA A 1 -22.59 9.91 -5.18
CA ALA A 1 -21.55 9.62 -6.19
C ALA A 1 -20.80 8.37 -5.77
N MET A 2 -20.26 7.59 -6.72
CA MET A 2 -19.36 6.48 -6.41
C MET A 2 -18.08 7.01 -5.76
N GLN A 3 -17.52 6.29 -4.79
CA GLN A 3 -16.29 6.69 -4.09
C GLN A 3 -15.37 5.49 -3.88
N MET A 4 -14.06 5.72 -4.00
CA MET A 4 -13.01 4.78 -3.64
C MET A 4 -12.30 5.28 -2.37
N THR A 5 -12.17 4.42 -1.36
CA THR A 5 -11.57 4.77 -0.07
C THR A 5 -10.51 3.73 0.29
N GLY A 6 -9.26 4.17 0.38
CA GLY A 6 -8.13 3.38 0.89
C GLY A 6 -8.12 3.34 2.42
N LYS A 7 -7.74 2.21 2.98
CA LYS A 7 -7.51 2.01 4.42
C LYS A 7 -6.29 1.13 4.61
N LEU A 8 -5.38 1.58 5.47
CA LEU A 8 -4.17 0.85 5.81
C LEU A 8 -4.20 0.43 7.28
N SER A 9 -4.02 -0.86 7.53
CA SER A 9 -3.76 -1.43 8.85
C SER A 9 -2.37 -2.03 8.91
N ALA A 10 -1.79 -2.10 10.11
CA ALA A 10 -0.48 -2.70 10.30
C ALA A 10 -0.36 -3.51 11.59
N LYS A 11 0.57 -4.48 11.55
CA LYS A 11 1.08 -5.18 12.73
C LYS A 11 2.60 -5.13 12.73
N LYS A 12 3.20 -4.78 13.86
CA LYS A 12 4.63 -4.95 14.06
C LYS A 12 4.89 -6.37 14.57
N ILE A 13 5.84 -7.05 13.96
CA ILE A 13 6.29 -8.39 14.34
C ILE A 13 7.77 -8.27 14.75
N PRO A 14 8.08 -8.05 16.03
CA PRO A 14 9.47 -8.00 16.49
C PRO A 14 10.19 -9.34 16.25
N ASN A 15 11.49 -9.31 15.98
CA ASN A 15 12.26 -10.54 15.76
C ASN A 15 12.24 -11.44 17.02
N GLY A 16 11.61 -12.62 16.91
CA GLY A 16 11.43 -13.56 18.04
C GLY A 16 10.50 -13.03 19.13
N GLY A 17 9.78 -11.94 18.89
CA GLY A 17 8.84 -11.33 19.81
C GLY A 17 7.38 -11.69 19.53
N VAL A 18 6.49 -11.09 20.32
CA VAL A 18 5.04 -11.21 20.13
C VAL A 18 4.57 -10.15 19.14
N GLU A 19 3.67 -10.52 18.24
CA GLU A 19 3.00 -9.60 17.32
C GLU A 19 2.27 -8.48 18.07
N ILE A 20 2.42 -7.26 17.58
CA ILE A 20 1.80 -6.06 18.11
C ILE A 20 0.87 -5.51 17.04
N ASP A 21 -0.44 -5.63 17.27
CA ASP A 21 -1.46 -5.03 16.42
C ASP A 21 -1.47 -3.52 16.61
N LEU A 22 -1.30 -2.79 15.51
CA LEU A 22 -1.33 -1.32 15.49
C LEU A 22 -2.68 -0.80 15.02
N GLY A 23 -3.60 -1.69 14.60
CA GLY A 23 -4.89 -1.32 14.05
C GLY A 23 -4.79 -0.57 12.72
N VAL A 24 -5.77 0.29 12.47
CA VAL A 24 -5.81 1.18 11.30
C VAL A 24 -4.86 2.35 11.55
N ILE A 25 -3.89 2.52 10.65
CA ILE A 25 -2.83 3.54 10.77
C ILE A 25 -2.93 4.65 9.73
N SER A 26 -3.70 4.45 8.65
CA SER A 26 -4.02 5.51 7.69
C SER A 26 -5.38 5.26 7.02
N ASN A 27 -6.00 6.34 6.55
CA ASN A 27 -7.17 6.31 5.69
C ASN A 27 -7.01 7.35 4.59
N ASN A 28 -7.46 6.98 3.39
CA ASN A 28 -7.48 7.81 2.19
C ASN A 28 -6.08 8.06 1.58
N CYS A 29 -6.08 8.86 0.51
CA CYS A 29 -4.96 9.19 -0.38
C CYS A 29 -4.67 8.17 -1.50
N VAL A 30 -5.75 7.69 -2.14
CA VAL A 30 -5.65 7.17 -3.51
C VAL A 30 -5.17 8.31 -4.41
N THR A 31 -4.09 8.07 -5.15
CA THR A 31 -3.39 9.10 -5.94
C THR A 31 -4.09 9.35 -7.28
N ASP A 32 -3.80 10.50 -7.87
CA ASP A 32 -4.24 10.85 -9.22
C ASP A 32 -3.66 9.87 -10.26
N ALA A 33 -2.43 9.38 -10.03
CA ALA A 33 -1.79 8.37 -10.88
C ALA A 33 -2.52 7.01 -10.82
N GLY A 34 -2.92 6.56 -9.62
CA GLY A 34 -3.71 5.34 -9.46
C GLY A 34 -5.09 5.44 -10.12
N VAL A 35 -5.76 6.59 -10.00
CA VAL A 35 -7.04 6.84 -10.67
C VAL A 35 -6.89 6.86 -12.20
N ALA A 36 -5.83 7.49 -12.72
CA ALA A 36 -5.54 7.48 -14.15
C ALA A 36 -5.31 6.05 -14.66
N TYR A 37 -4.49 5.28 -13.94
CA TYR A 37 -4.23 3.88 -14.27
C TYR A 37 -5.52 3.06 -14.32
N LEU A 38 -6.44 3.21 -13.36
CA LEU A 38 -7.75 2.54 -13.39
C LEU A 38 -8.54 2.84 -14.68
N VAL A 39 -8.49 4.09 -15.15
CA VAL A 39 -9.18 4.49 -16.39
C VAL A 39 -8.50 3.85 -17.61
N ASP A 40 -7.18 3.76 -17.61
CA ASP A 40 -6.42 3.11 -18.68
C ASP A 40 -6.64 1.59 -18.69
N SER A 41 -6.77 0.96 -17.52
CA SER A 41 -7.16 -0.45 -17.37
C SER A 41 -8.50 -0.76 -18.02
N PHE A 42 -9.46 0.17 -18.00
CA PHE A 42 -10.74 -0.02 -18.69
C PHE A 42 -10.62 0.06 -20.22
N GLN A 43 -9.55 0.66 -20.74
CA GLN A 43 -9.29 0.73 -22.18
C GLN A 43 -8.53 -0.52 -22.65
N ASP A 44 -7.53 -0.96 -21.89
CA ASP A 44 -6.76 -2.19 -22.16
C ASP A 44 -6.16 -2.77 -20.88
N SER A 45 -6.61 -3.97 -20.49
CA SER A 45 -6.11 -4.72 -19.33
C SER A 45 -5.34 -5.98 -19.73
N SER A 46 -4.74 -6.01 -20.93
CA SER A 46 -3.95 -7.15 -21.40
C SER A 46 -2.63 -7.30 -20.65
N SER A 47 -2.23 -8.54 -20.35
CA SER A 47 -0.96 -8.81 -19.67
C SER A 47 0.23 -8.51 -20.60
N GLY A 48 1.06 -7.52 -20.23
CA GLY A 48 2.33 -7.20 -20.88
C GLY A 48 2.35 -5.92 -21.73
N THR A 49 1.19 -5.34 -22.05
CA THR A 49 1.07 -4.04 -22.73
C THR A 49 -0.06 -3.16 -22.22
N GLY A 50 -1.09 -3.74 -21.60
CA GLY A 50 -2.14 -3.00 -20.91
C GLY A 50 -1.76 -2.67 -19.48
N ASP A 51 -2.65 -1.94 -18.81
CA ASP A 51 -2.54 -1.54 -17.41
C ASP A 51 -3.41 -2.47 -16.55
N PRO A 52 -3.07 -3.75 -16.31
CA PRO A 52 -3.97 -4.67 -15.63
C PRO A 52 -4.06 -4.40 -14.13
N MET A 53 -5.29 -4.35 -13.61
CA MET A 53 -5.58 -3.96 -12.22
C MET A 53 -5.08 -4.95 -11.16
N ASP A 54 -4.79 -6.19 -11.56
CA ASP A 54 -4.29 -7.21 -10.65
C ASP A 54 -2.83 -6.97 -10.23
N LEU A 55 -2.14 -5.99 -10.81
CA LEU A 55 -0.76 -5.64 -10.48
C LEU A 55 -0.56 -4.88 -9.16
N PHE A 56 -1.61 -4.29 -8.58
CA PHE A 56 -1.50 -3.49 -7.35
C PHE A 56 -1.43 -4.32 -6.07
N TYR A 57 -0.34 -5.07 -5.90
CA TYR A 57 -0.05 -5.88 -4.73
C TYR A 57 1.37 -5.69 -4.21
N TRP A 58 2.10 -4.67 -4.66
CA TRP A 58 3.47 -4.42 -4.19
C TRP A 58 3.47 -3.38 -3.07
N HIS A 59 3.91 -3.78 -1.89
CA HIS A 59 3.93 -2.90 -0.72
C HIS A 59 5.34 -2.33 -0.55
N GLY A 60 5.46 -1.00 -0.60
CA GLY A 60 6.63 -0.23 -0.24
C GLY A 60 6.47 0.42 1.14
N TYR A 61 7.58 0.79 1.76
CA TYR A 61 7.60 1.62 2.97
C TYR A 61 8.80 2.55 2.92
N GLY A 62 8.71 3.65 3.67
CA GLY A 62 9.76 4.65 3.74
C GLY A 62 9.80 5.38 5.08
N THR A 63 10.65 6.40 5.16
CA THR A 63 10.91 7.17 6.39
C THR A 63 10.43 8.61 6.34
N SER A 64 9.85 9.06 5.21
CA SER A 64 9.35 10.42 5.10
C SER A 64 8.15 10.66 5.99
N SER A 65 8.07 11.88 6.51
CA SER A 65 6.87 12.42 7.16
C SER A 65 6.31 13.63 6.45
N GLY A 66 6.70 13.85 5.19
CA GLY A 66 6.05 14.83 4.33
C GLY A 66 4.60 14.41 4.12
N ALA A 67 3.68 15.36 4.27
CA ALA A 67 2.25 15.11 4.08
C ALA A 67 2.00 14.42 2.74
N GLU A 68 1.11 13.43 2.76
CA GLU A 68 0.65 12.79 1.53
C GLU A 68 -0.21 13.73 0.69
N THR A 69 -0.08 13.60 -0.61
CA THR A 69 -0.89 14.33 -1.58
C THR A 69 -1.35 13.40 -2.69
N THR A 70 -2.50 13.68 -3.30
CA THR A 70 -2.97 12.89 -4.44
C THR A 70 -2.03 13.00 -5.65
N GLY A 71 -1.18 14.03 -5.70
CA GLY A 71 -0.16 14.19 -6.73
C GLY A 71 1.10 13.35 -6.51
N ASP A 72 1.22 12.61 -5.41
CA ASP A 72 2.37 11.76 -5.16
C ASP A 72 2.43 10.61 -6.18
N THR A 73 3.58 10.41 -6.81
CA THR A 73 3.82 9.31 -7.76
C THR A 73 4.81 8.27 -7.23
N ALA A 74 5.42 8.53 -6.08
CA ALA A 74 6.35 7.63 -5.39
C ALA A 74 6.32 7.90 -3.88
N LEU A 75 6.91 6.99 -3.09
CA LEU A 75 7.28 7.31 -1.71
C LEU A 75 8.40 8.34 -1.71
N THR A 76 8.38 9.26 -0.74
CA THR A 76 9.37 10.34 -0.70
C THR A 76 10.75 9.82 -0.27
N THR A 77 10.80 8.87 0.66
CA THR A 77 12.04 8.24 1.13
C THR A 77 11.87 6.73 1.27
N GLU A 78 11.67 6.05 0.13
CA GLU A 78 11.52 4.59 0.07
C GLU A 78 12.78 3.86 0.59
N ILE A 79 12.58 2.74 1.30
CA ILE A 79 13.66 1.89 1.79
C ILE A 79 13.41 0.42 1.42
N GLY A 80 14.47 -0.20 0.90
CA GLY A 80 14.52 -1.63 0.56
C GLY A 80 13.62 -2.01 -0.61
N THR A 81 13.63 -3.29 -0.97
CA THR A 81 12.79 -3.81 -2.05
C THR A 81 11.36 -4.04 -1.56
N ARG A 82 10.38 -3.64 -2.36
CA ARG A 82 8.94 -3.85 -2.10
C ARG A 82 8.64 -5.34 -1.94
N SER A 83 7.66 -5.67 -1.11
CA SER A 83 7.20 -7.06 -0.96
C SER A 83 5.86 -7.24 -1.65
N SER A 84 5.72 -8.35 -2.38
CA SER A 84 4.44 -8.77 -2.95
C SER A 84 3.48 -9.19 -1.85
N GLY A 85 2.24 -8.73 -1.96
CA GLY A 85 1.14 -9.12 -1.10
C GLY A 85 0.31 -10.27 -1.67
N THR A 86 -0.46 -10.91 -0.79
CA THR A 86 -1.51 -11.84 -1.17
C THR A 86 -2.81 -11.07 -1.36
N GLN A 87 -3.46 -11.27 -2.51
CA GLN A 87 -4.70 -10.59 -2.90
C GLN A 87 -5.92 -11.45 -2.59
N ILE A 88 -6.97 -10.84 -2.07
CA ILE A 88 -8.24 -11.49 -1.76
C ILE A 88 -9.34 -10.42 -1.58
N GLU A 89 -10.60 -10.81 -1.61
CA GLU A 89 -11.69 -9.96 -1.15
C GLU A 89 -11.57 -9.67 0.36
N GLY A 90 -12.00 -8.47 0.76
CA GLY A 90 -12.11 -8.06 2.16
C GLY A 90 -13.36 -8.63 2.83
N ALA A 91 -13.97 -7.85 3.72
CA ALA A 91 -15.20 -8.27 4.40
C ALA A 91 -16.41 -8.47 3.44
N THR A 92 -16.37 -7.82 2.27
CA THR A 92 -17.39 -7.86 1.22
C THR A 92 -16.72 -7.82 -0.15
N ALA A 93 -17.43 -8.25 -1.20
CA ALA A 93 -16.91 -8.33 -2.57
C ALA A 93 -16.53 -6.96 -3.19
N ASN A 94 -16.99 -5.85 -2.62
CA ASN A 94 -16.62 -4.50 -3.04
C ASN A 94 -15.39 -3.94 -2.30
N ILE A 95 -14.69 -4.79 -1.54
CA ILE A 95 -13.44 -4.45 -0.87
C ILE A 95 -12.33 -5.30 -1.47
N TYR A 96 -11.40 -4.65 -2.18
CA TYR A 96 -10.14 -5.28 -2.57
C TYR A 96 -9.17 -5.25 -1.39
N ARG A 97 -8.52 -6.38 -1.07
CA ARG A 97 -7.54 -6.49 0.01
C ARG A 97 -6.24 -7.11 -0.48
N THR A 98 -5.13 -6.50 -0.08
CA THR A 98 -3.77 -7.06 -0.26
C THR A 98 -2.98 -6.99 1.05
N VAL A 99 -2.32 -8.10 1.39
CA VAL A 99 -1.55 -8.26 2.64
C VAL A 99 -0.12 -8.64 2.33
N ALA A 100 0.85 -7.85 2.79
CA ALA A 100 2.27 -8.13 2.63
C ALA A 100 3.03 -7.95 3.94
N THR A 101 3.95 -8.86 4.21
CA THR A 101 4.88 -8.77 5.35
C THR A 101 6.25 -8.37 4.86
N ARG A 102 6.78 -7.25 5.37
CA ARG A 102 8.12 -6.74 5.05
C ARG A 102 9.04 -6.87 6.25
N THR A 103 10.14 -7.59 6.10
CA THR A 103 11.21 -7.68 7.11
C THR A 103 12.23 -6.55 6.91
N ALA A 104 12.56 -5.84 7.98
CA ALA A 104 13.59 -4.81 7.99
C ALA A 104 14.98 -5.43 8.01
N THR A 105 15.89 -4.87 7.20
CA THR A 105 17.31 -5.26 7.14
C THR A 105 18.22 -4.33 7.94
N GLY A 106 17.64 -3.35 8.62
CA GLY A 106 18.34 -2.34 9.39
C GLY A 106 17.42 -1.63 10.39
N THR A 107 17.98 -0.67 11.13
CA THR A 107 17.21 0.15 12.06
C THR A 107 16.63 1.35 11.34
N HIS A 108 15.30 1.45 11.35
CA HIS A 108 14.57 2.51 10.63
C HIS A 108 13.36 3.01 11.43
N ALA A 109 13.01 4.27 11.19
CA ALA A 109 11.78 4.89 11.66
C ALA A 109 10.78 4.94 10.49
N ILE A 110 9.96 3.91 10.35
CA ILE A 110 9.04 3.79 9.21
C ILE A 110 7.83 4.71 9.42
N LYS A 111 7.50 5.52 8.41
CA LYS A 111 6.48 6.58 8.50
C LYS A 111 5.59 6.72 7.27
N GLU A 112 5.90 5.98 6.20
CA GLU A 112 5.07 5.95 4.99
C GLU A 112 4.98 4.54 4.43
N HIS A 113 3.86 4.23 3.79
CA HIS A 113 3.58 3.02 3.03
C HIS A 113 3.05 3.42 1.66
N GLY A 114 3.36 2.61 0.65
CA GLY A 114 2.84 2.79 -0.69
C GLY A 114 2.37 1.46 -1.26
N LEU A 115 1.25 1.49 -1.98
CA LEU A 115 0.80 0.38 -2.82
C LEU A 115 1.16 0.66 -4.28
N PHE A 116 1.85 -0.28 -4.92
CA PHE A 116 2.39 -0.13 -6.26
C PHE A 116 1.97 -1.26 -7.20
N SER A 117 1.99 -1.00 -8.50
CA SER A 117 1.78 -1.98 -9.58
C SER A 117 3.01 -2.86 -9.87
N SER A 118 4.17 -2.58 -9.27
CA SER A 118 5.38 -3.36 -9.50
C SER A 118 6.32 -3.38 -8.28
N SER A 119 7.29 -4.30 -8.33
CA SER A 119 8.38 -4.38 -7.38
C SER A 119 9.38 -3.22 -7.46
N ASP A 120 9.34 -2.40 -8.52
CA ASP A 120 10.23 -1.25 -8.76
C ASP A 120 9.57 -0.17 -9.65
N SER A 121 9.67 1.09 -9.22
CA SER A 121 9.39 2.32 -9.98
C SER A 121 8.30 2.22 -11.05
N ASP A 122 7.07 2.01 -10.60
CA ASP A 122 5.85 2.03 -11.41
C ASP A 122 4.77 2.81 -10.65
N THR A 123 3.52 2.78 -11.13
CA THR A 123 2.40 3.54 -10.60
C THR A 123 2.18 3.32 -9.11
N LEU A 124 2.11 4.43 -8.37
CA LEU A 124 1.71 4.48 -6.97
C LEU A 124 0.18 4.62 -6.91
N TRP A 125 -0.51 3.65 -6.32
CA TRP A 125 -1.96 3.68 -6.14
C TRP A 125 -2.40 4.53 -4.94
N ASP A 126 -1.74 4.32 -3.80
CA ASP A 126 -2.05 4.97 -2.54
C ASP A 126 -0.75 5.21 -1.79
N ARG A 127 -0.62 6.41 -1.22
CA ARG A 127 0.45 6.73 -0.26
C ARG A 127 -0.20 7.03 1.07
N SER A 128 0.24 6.29 2.08
CA SER A 128 -0.23 6.40 3.45
C SER A 128 0.90 6.88 4.35
N VAL A 129 0.78 8.06 4.94
CA VAL A 129 1.69 8.62 5.96
C VAL A 129 1.08 8.41 7.35
N PHE A 130 1.88 7.90 8.29
CA PHE A 130 1.40 7.46 9.59
C PHE A 130 2.40 7.72 10.74
N ASP A 131 1.94 7.45 11.96
CA ASP A 131 2.76 7.54 13.17
C ASP A 131 3.91 6.52 13.15
N VAL A 132 5.08 6.93 13.63
CA VAL A 132 6.33 6.17 13.45
C VAL A 132 6.25 4.74 13.98
N ILE A 133 6.62 3.78 13.13
CA ILE A 133 6.86 2.39 13.49
C ILE A 133 8.37 2.14 13.47
N ASN A 134 8.97 2.09 14.67
CA ASN A 134 10.39 1.82 14.80
C ASN A 134 10.66 0.32 14.61
N VAL A 135 11.59 -0.01 13.72
CA VAL A 135 12.03 -1.38 13.44
C VAL A 135 13.54 -1.51 13.60
N SER A 136 13.99 -2.71 14.00
CA SER A 136 15.39 -3.13 13.92
C SER A 136 15.54 -4.26 12.90
N SER A 137 16.78 -4.60 12.53
CA SER A 137 17.03 -5.72 11.63
C SER A 137 16.36 -7.01 12.15
N GLY A 138 15.58 -7.66 11.29
CA GLY A 138 14.80 -8.86 11.62
C GLY A 138 13.38 -8.57 12.13
N ASP A 139 13.07 -7.35 12.58
CA ASP A 139 11.67 -6.97 12.81
C ASP A 139 10.93 -6.96 11.46
N SER A 140 9.65 -7.29 11.47
CA SER A 140 8.79 -7.17 10.30
C SER A 140 7.58 -6.26 10.57
N ILE A 141 7.02 -5.71 9.51
CA ILE A 141 5.70 -5.07 9.53
C ILE A 141 4.83 -5.80 8.53
N GLU A 142 3.70 -6.32 8.99
CA GLU A 142 2.61 -6.79 8.11
C GLU A 142 1.71 -5.59 7.81
N PHE A 143 1.57 -5.26 6.54
CA PHE A 143 0.63 -4.24 6.07
C PHE A 143 -0.56 -4.93 5.42
N THR A 144 -1.77 -4.50 5.82
CA THR A 144 -3.02 -4.85 5.15
C THR A 144 -3.60 -3.59 4.54
N TYR A 145 -3.67 -3.55 3.22
CA TYR A 145 -4.34 -2.48 2.50
C TYR A 145 -5.71 -2.96 2.03
N GLU A 146 -6.73 -2.13 2.23
CA GLU A 146 -8.08 -2.36 1.75
C GLU A 146 -8.58 -1.15 0.94
N LEU A 147 -8.98 -1.39 -0.31
CA LEU A 147 -9.69 -0.42 -1.13
C LEU A 147 -11.19 -0.75 -1.11
N THR A 148 -11.99 0.12 -0.50
CA THR A 148 -13.45 0.01 -0.55
C THR A 148 -13.98 0.80 -1.74
N VAL A 149 -14.65 0.12 -2.66
CA VAL A 149 -15.39 0.74 -3.76
C VAL A 149 -16.85 0.86 -3.34
N THR A 150 -17.29 2.06 -3.01
CA THR A 150 -18.66 2.33 -2.57
C THR A 150 -19.52 2.68 -3.79
N PRO A 151 -20.56 1.89 -4.10
CA PRO A 151 -21.49 2.20 -5.18
C PRO A 151 -22.15 3.56 -4.98
N GLY A 152 -22.47 4.24 -6.08
CA GLY A 152 -23.25 5.47 -6.05
C GLY A 152 -24.18 5.56 -7.25
N GLY A 153 -25.18 6.45 -7.13
CA GLY A 153 -26.29 6.62 -8.07
C GLY A 153 -27.52 7.04 -7.29
#